data_AF-A0A1L9UEJ4-F1
#
_entry.id   AF-A0A1L9UEJ4-F1
#
_cell.length_a   1.000
_cell.length_b   1.000
_cell.length_c   1.000
_cell.angle_alpha   90.00
_cell.angle_beta   90.00
_cell.angle_gamma   90.00
#
_symmetry.space_group_name_H-M   'P 1'
#
loop_
_entity.id
_entity.type
_entity.pdbx_description
1 polymer ?
#
loop_
_entity_poly.entity_id
_entity_poly.type
_entity_poly.pdbx_seq_one_letter_code
_entity_poly.pdbx_strand_id
1 'polypeptide(L)'
;MSTFFLFCTADVPASILNNFMDQFRKAYSEDITNIMCVVRSPEQTYFEDWGTELPITDFSTGFKGATNTELRAFTQTKIAELGARGEAGSLEPNWIAVMDERSLRDGTVVMHFGKELSTWVQDLEDAEEPFEISGNADIEGDDIWWTWRVPFAGAQQVYNSVDCGDPPMIQLYPRPEFLGPDEVANVDIIRKMIY
;
A
#
# COMPACT_ATOMS: atom_id res chain seq x y z
N MET A 1 -15.38 3.89 0.96
CA MET A 1 -14.35 3.34 0.07
C MET A 1 -13.26 4.37 0.06
N SER A 2 -12.10 4.00 0.58
CA SER A 2 -10.94 4.88 0.72
C SER A 2 -10.09 4.81 -0.53
N THR A 3 -9.33 5.86 -0.82
CA THR A 3 -8.28 5.87 -1.84
C THR A 3 -6.93 6.01 -1.18
N PHE A 4 -5.86 5.58 -1.84
CA PHE A 4 -4.51 5.71 -1.28
C PHE A 4 -3.48 6.00 -2.37
N PHE A 5 -2.34 6.55 -1.97
CA PHE A 5 -1.32 6.95 -2.92
C PHE A 5 -0.53 5.77 -3.50
N LEU A 6 -0.27 5.85 -4.80
CA LEU A 6 0.62 4.99 -5.54
C LEU A 6 1.81 5.80 -6.05
N PHE A 7 3.00 5.48 -5.55
CA PHE A 7 4.26 6.13 -5.91
C PHE A 7 5.07 5.24 -6.86
N CYS A 8 5.86 5.88 -7.70
CA CYS A 8 6.90 5.22 -8.48
C CYS A 8 8.26 5.75 -8.03
N THR A 9 9.15 4.89 -7.53
CA THR A 9 10.53 5.26 -7.15
C THR A 9 11.55 4.97 -8.26
N ALA A 10 11.08 4.39 -9.36
CA ALA A 10 11.77 4.27 -10.64
C ALA A 10 10.85 4.75 -11.78
N ASP A 11 11.40 5.01 -12.97
CA ASP A 11 10.55 5.32 -14.13
C ASP A 11 9.87 4.04 -14.60
N VAL A 12 8.58 3.90 -14.25
CA VAL A 12 7.75 2.76 -14.60
C VAL A 12 6.98 3.06 -15.88
N PRO A 13 7.08 2.24 -16.94
CA PRO A 13 6.27 2.42 -18.13
C PRO A 13 4.78 2.34 -17.79
N ALA A 14 3.99 3.21 -18.40
CA ALA A 14 2.55 3.27 -18.18
C ALA A 14 1.88 1.93 -18.49
N SER A 15 2.39 1.12 -19.43
CA SER A 15 1.85 -0.22 -19.69
C SER A 15 1.92 -1.14 -18.46
N ILE A 16 2.97 -1.05 -17.65
CA ILE A 16 3.14 -1.87 -16.45
C ILE A 16 2.25 -1.35 -15.32
N LEU A 17 2.22 -0.04 -15.12
CA LEU A 17 1.38 0.62 -14.11
C LEU A 17 -0.11 0.43 -14.42
N ASN A 18 -0.54 0.59 -15.68
CA ASN A 18 -1.89 0.24 -16.14
C ASN A 18 -2.23 -1.24 -15.88
N ASN A 19 -1.31 -2.16 -16.18
CA ASN A 19 -1.52 -3.59 -15.96
C ASN A 19 -1.72 -3.91 -14.47
N PHE A 20 -0.87 -3.34 -13.60
CA PHE A 20 -1.01 -3.51 -12.15
C PHE A 20 -2.35 -2.97 -11.64
N MET A 21 -2.67 -1.72 -11.97
CA MET A 21 -3.91 -1.06 -11.52
C MET A 21 -5.16 -1.78 -12.05
N ASP A 22 -5.12 -2.31 -13.28
CA ASP A 22 -6.21 -3.11 -13.85
C ASP A 22 -6.36 -4.48 -13.16
N GLN A 23 -5.25 -5.16 -12.84
CA GLN A 23 -5.29 -6.39 -12.05
C GLN A 23 -5.82 -6.16 -10.64
N PHE A 24 -5.37 -5.07 -9.99
CA PHE A 24 -5.81 -4.73 -8.64
C PHE A 24 -7.32 -4.51 -8.59
N ARG A 25 -7.88 -3.65 -9.46
CA ARG A 25 -9.32 -3.35 -9.44
C ARG A 25 -10.17 -4.56 -9.84
N LYS A 26 -9.69 -5.42 -10.73
CA LYS A 26 -10.43 -6.58 -11.27
C LYS A 26 -10.32 -7.86 -10.44
N ALA A 27 -9.63 -7.82 -9.29
CA ALA A 27 -9.36 -9.03 -8.50
C ALA A 27 -10.63 -9.82 -8.13
N TYR A 28 -11.77 -9.13 -7.93
CA TYR A 28 -13.05 -9.78 -7.60
C TYR A 28 -14.22 -9.44 -8.53
N SER A 29 -14.19 -8.30 -9.24
CA SER A 29 -15.25 -7.90 -10.19
C SER A 29 -14.71 -6.93 -11.24
N GLU A 30 -15.24 -6.98 -12.46
CA GLU A 30 -14.79 -6.14 -13.58
C GLU A 30 -15.24 -4.66 -13.46
N ASP A 31 -16.29 -4.40 -12.67
CA ASP A 31 -16.95 -3.10 -12.55
C ASP A 31 -16.46 -2.25 -11.35
N ILE A 32 -15.33 -2.64 -10.73
CA ILE A 32 -14.77 -1.90 -9.59
C ILE A 32 -13.88 -0.76 -10.08
N THR A 33 -14.12 0.43 -9.53
CA THR A 33 -13.28 1.62 -9.74
C THR A 33 -11.92 1.41 -9.10
N ASN A 34 -10.89 2.01 -9.68
CA ASN A 34 -9.59 2.03 -9.04
C ASN A 34 -9.66 2.83 -7.73
N ILE A 35 -8.84 2.46 -6.74
CA ILE A 35 -8.71 3.22 -5.49
C ILE A 35 -7.31 3.80 -5.30
N MET A 36 -6.42 3.59 -6.26
CA MET A 36 -5.05 4.11 -6.23
C MET A 36 -4.95 5.46 -6.91
N CYS A 37 -4.45 6.45 -6.20
CA CYS A 37 -4.12 7.78 -6.69
C CYS A 37 -2.63 7.84 -7.07
N VAL A 38 -2.32 7.87 -8.37
CA VAL A 38 -0.94 7.98 -8.86
C VAL A 38 -0.39 9.37 -8.55
N VAL A 39 0.70 9.42 -7.79
CA VAL A 39 1.40 10.66 -7.47
C VAL A 39 2.60 10.79 -8.41
N ARG A 40 2.50 11.72 -9.37
CA ARG A 40 3.53 11.87 -10.40
C ARG A 40 4.71 12.72 -9.93
N SER A 41 4.44 13.78 -9.16
CA SER A 41 5.47 14.65 -8.60
C SER A 41 5.04 15.24 -7.25
N PRO A 42 6.00 15.71 -6.43
CA PRO A 42 5.72 16.39 -5.16
C PRO A 42 4.82 17.63 -5.30
N GLU A 43 4.90 18.31 -6.45
CA GLU A 43 4.14 19.53 -6.75
C GLU A 43 2.70 19.25 -7.16
N GLN A 44 2.31 17.99 -7.37
CA GLN A 44 0.92 17.63 -7.71
C GLN A 44 -0.04 18.14 -6.62
N THR A 45 -1.02 18.95 -7.02
CA THR A 45 -1.96 19.62 -6.10
C THR A 45 -3.35 18.99 -6.09
N TYR A 46 -3.69 18.21 -7.12
CA TYR A 46 -5.00 17.60 -7.30
C TYR A 46 -4.87 16.07 -7.33
N PHE A 47 -5.83 15.42 -6.66
CA PHE A 47 -5.97 13.97 -6.61
C PHE A 47 -7.45 13.64 -6.81
N GLU A 48 -7.72 12.63 -7.62
CA GLU A 48 -9.08 12.21 -7.94
C GLU A 48 -9.71 11.49 -6.73
N ASP A 49 -10.93 11.85 -6.36
CA ASP A 49 -11.63 11.30 -5.18
C ASP A 49 -11.83 9.78 -5.23
N TRP A 50 -11.74 9.19 -6.43
CA TRP A 50 -12.01 7.78 -6.73
C TRP A 50 -10.84 7.11 -7.45
N GLY A 51 -9.61 7.49 -7.10
CA GLY A 51 -8.41 6.93 -7.73
C GLY A 51 -8.16 7.46 -9.13
N THR A 52 -6.97 7.20 -9.64
CA THR A 52 -6.54 7.63 -10.98
C THR A 52 -7.24 6.83 -12.08
N GLU A 53 -7.88 7.54 -13.01
CA GLU A 53 -8.51 6.94 -14.19
C GLU A 53 -7.49 6.22 -15.10
N LEU A 54 -7.89 5.05 -15.62
CA LEU A 54 -7.14 4.28 -16.61
C LEU A 54 -7.72 4.50 -18.03
N PRO A 55 -6.90 4.50 -19.09
CA PRO A 55 -5.46 4.28 -19.07
C PRO A 55 -4.67 5.56 -18.75
N ILE A 56 -3.58 5.40 -18.02
CA ILE A 56 -2.58 6.44 -17.83
C ILE A 56 -1.56 6.46 -18.98
N THR A 57 -0.94 7.62 -19.21
CA THR A 57 0.18 7.82 -20.14
C THR A 57 1.52 7.77 -19.41
N ASP A 58 2.61 7.56 -20.15
CA ASP A 58 3.97 7.61 -19.59
C ASP A 58 4.25 8.97 -18.94
N PHE A 59 4.98 8.94 -17.83
CA PHE A 59 5.48 10.13 -17.13
C PHE A 59 6.81 9.81 -16.44
N SER A 60 7.60 10.85 -16.16
CA SER A 60 8.77 10.72 -15.29
C SER A 60 8.37 10.99 -13.85
N THR A 61 8.76 10.11 -12.94
CA THR A 61 8.42 10.27 -11.52
C THR A 61 9.29 11.33 -10.85
N GLY A 62 8.67 12.18 -10.02
CA GLY A 62 9.36 13.10 -9.12
C GLY A 62 9.90 12.43 -7.86
N PHE A 63 9.61 11.15 -7.63
CA PHE A 63 10.00 10.38 -6.44
C PHE A 63 11.14 9.39 -6.70
N LYS A 64 11.93 9.61 -7.76
CA LYS A 64 13.02 8.70 -8.12
C LYS A 64 14.00 8.57 -6.96
N GLY A 65 14.21 7.34 -6.49
CA GLY A 65 15.10 7.04 -5.37
C GLY A 65 14.60 7.49 -3.98
N ALA A 66 13.35 7.95 -3.86
CA ALA A 66 12.76 8.27 -2.57
C ALA A 66 12.69 7.02 -1.67
N THR A 67 12.99 7.21 -0.39
CA THR A 67 12.94 6.18 0.65
C THR A 67 11.52 5.95 1.15
N ASN A 68 11.27 4.80 1.78
CA ASN A 68 9.96 4.49 2.37
C ASN A 68 9.51 5.56 3.37
N THR A 69 10.42 6.02 4.24
CA THR A 69 10.16 7.09 5.22
C THR A 69 9.80 8.41 4.55
N GLU A 70 10.48 8.80 3.47
CA GLU A 70 10.13 10.02 2.72
C GLU A 70 8.75 9.93 2.08
N LEU A 71 8.37 8.77 1.53
CA LEU A 71 7.05 8.56 0.94
C LEU A 71 5.92 8.57 1.98
N ARG A 72 6.14 7.95 3.14
CA ARG A 72 5.21 7.97 4.29
C ARG A 72 5.02 9.38 4.82
N ALA A 73 6.12 10.10 5.05
CA ALA A 73 6.10 11.49 5.51
C ALA A 73 5.42 12.42 4.49
N PHE A 74 5.70 12.26 3.19
CA PHE A 74 5.00 13.00 2.13
C PHE A 74 3.50 12.73 2.16
N THR A 75 3.10 11.46 2.29
CA THR A 75 1.70 11.05 2.33
C THR A 75 0.95 11.72 3.48
N GLN A 76 1.48 11.60 4.70
CA GLN A 76 0.89 12.21 5.89
C GLN A 76 0.80 13.73 5.75
N THR A 77 1.90 14.38 5.35
CA THR A 77 1.95 15.85 5.19
C THR A 77 0.96 16.31 4.14
N LYS A 78 0.94 15.66 2.97
CA LYS A 78 0.11 16.06 1.84
C LYS A 78 -1.38 15.89 2.12
N ILE A 79 -1.77 14.78 2.76
CA ILE A 79 -3.16 14.53 3.13
C ILE A 79 -3.60 15.51 4.22
N ALA A 80 -2.74 15.83 5.21
CA ALA A 80 -3.03 16.84 6.21
C ALA A 80 -3.23 18.25 5.59
N GLU A 81 -2.36 18.63 4.64
CA GLU A 81 -2.49 19.89 3.89
C GLU A 81 -3.80 19.98 3.10
N LEU A 82 -4.15 18.90 2.38
CA LEU A 82 -5.41 18.81 1.64
C LEU A 82 -6.60 18.84 2.60
N GLY A 83 -6.50 18.15 3.74
CA GLY A 83 -7.54 18.11 4.78
C GLY A 83 -7.82 19.49 5.36
N ALA A 84 -6.77 20.29 5.62
CA ALA A 84 -6.90 21.67 6.07
C ALA A 84 -7.65 22.58 5.09
N ARG A 85 -7.68 22.21 3.79
CA ARG A 85 -8.43 22.90 2.74
C ARG A 85 -9.79 22.26 2.42
N GLY A 86 -10.12 21.11 3.03
CA GLY A 86 -11.32 20.34 2.71
C GLY A 86 -11.22 19.57 1.39
N GLU A 87 -10.01 19.30 0.91
CA GLU A 87 -9.70 18.72 -0.40
C GLU A 87 -9.09 17.31 -0.30
N ALA A 88 -8.99 16.72 0.91
CA ALA A 88 -8.42 15.39 1.09
C ALA A 88 -9.31 14.27 0.52
N GLY A 89 -10.61 14.53 0.36
CA GLY A 89 -11.56 13.56 -0.17
C GLY A 89 -11.56 12.26 0.65
N SER A 90 -11.31 11.14 -0.02
CA SER A 90 -11.28 9.79 0.55
C SER A 90 -9.87 9.25 0.82
N LEU A 91 -8.84 10.11 0.74
CA LEU A 91 -7.44 9.70 0.85
C LEU A 91 -7.11 9.15 2.25
N GLU A 92 -6.60 7.94 2.28
CA GLU A 92 -6.20 7.23 3.49
C GLU A 92 -4.71 7.40 3.76
N PRO A 93 -4.34 7.97 4.92
CA PRO A 93 -2.93 8.25 5.24
C PRO A 93 -2.13 7.00 5.60
N ASN A 94 -2.81 5.89 5.91
CA ASN A 94 -2.22 4.68 6.44
C ASN A 94 -1.85 3.66 5.35
N TRP A 95 -2.24 3.90 4.09
CA TRP A 95 -1.89 3.03 2.98
C TRP A 95 -1.05 3.77 1.96
N ILE A 96 0.03 3.13 1.51
CA ILE A 96 0.72 3.52 0.27
C ILE A 96 1.10 2.28 -0.52
N ALA A 97 1.12 2.41 -1.84
CA ALA A 97 1.71 1.42 -2.74
C ALA A 97 2.93 2.03 -3.45
N VAL A 98 3.96 1.24 -3.66
CA VAL A 98 5.22 1.69 -4.26
C VAL A 98 5.63 0.73 -5.36
N MET A 99 5.85 1.30 -6.55
CA MET A 99 6.47 0.61 -7.67
C MET A 99 7.92 1.05 -7.83
N ASP A 100 8.83 0.09 -7.87
CA ASP A 100 10.27 0.30 -7.98
C ASP A 100 10.85 -0.46 -9.17
N GLU A 101 12.18 -0.55 -9.27
CA GLU A 101 12.83 -1.28 -10.37
C GLU A 101 12.45 -2.77 -10.39
N ARG A 102 12.16 -3.37 -9.23
CA ARG A 102 11.72 -4.76 -9.15
C ARG A 102 10.30 -4.92 -9.65
N SER A 103 9.46 -3.90 -9.58
CA SER A 103 8.12 -3.95 -10.18
C SER A 103 8.16 -4.23 -11.68
N LEU A 104 9.19 -3.72 -12.37
CA LEU A 104 9.39 -3.93 -13.81
C LEU A 104 9.85 -5.36 -14.13
N ARG A 105 10.72 -5.91 -13.28
CA ARG A 105 11.36 -7.21 -13.51
C ARG A 105 10.50 -8.37 -13.05
N ASP A 106 9.88 -8.21 -11.89
CA ASP A 106 9.29 -9.30 -11.14
C ASP A 106 7.75 -9.28 -11.20
N GLY A 107 7.14 -8.19 -11.72
CA GLY A 107 5.69 -8.01 -11.69
C GLY A 107 5.13 -7.89 -10.26
N THR A 108 5.87 -7.18 -9.40
CA THR A 108 5.56 -7.02 -7.97
C THR A 108 5.32 -5.57 -7.59
N VAL A 109 4.56 -5.33 -6.53
CA VAL A 109 4.39 -4.03 -5.90
C VAL A 109 4.75 -4.14 -4.43
N VAL A 110 5.18 -3.05 -3.83
CA VAL A 110 5.38 -2.96 -2.38
C VAL A 110 4.16 -2.27 -1.78
N MET A 111 3.46 -2.97 -0.88
CA MET A 111 2.30 -2.46 -0.16
C MET A 111 2.71 -2.09 1.26
N HIS A 112 2.41 -0.87 1.69
CA HIS A 112 2.68 -0.40 3.04
C HIS A 112 1.38 -0.16 3.79
N PHE A 113 1.36 -0.55 5.05
CA PHE A 113 0.27 -0.23 5.97
C PHE A 113 0.84 0.38 7.25
N GLY A 114 0.27 1.50 7.67
CA GLY A 114 0.59 2.23 8.88
C GLY A 114 -0.48 2.06 9.93
N LYS A 115 -0.09 1.94 11.19
CA LYS A 115 -1.01 1.95 12.34
C LYS A 115 -0.39 2.72 13.48
N GLU A 116 -1.18 3.60 14.10
CA GLU A 116 -0.72 4.35 15.26
C GLU A 116 -0.35 3.38 16.40
N LEU A 117 0.80 3.63 17.04
CA LEU A 117 1.33 2.85 18.14
C LEU A 117 0.34 2.79 19.32
N SER A 118 -0.36 3.89 19.59
CA SER A 118 -1.39 3.93 20.65
C SER A 118 -2.54 2.96 20.37
N THR A 119 -2.97 2.85 19.11
CA THR A 119 -4.02 1.92 18.67
C THR A 119 -3.51 0.48 18.77
N TRP A 120 -2.26 0.22 18.38
CA TRP A 120 -1.65 -1.10 18.54
C TRP A 120 -1.55 -1.53 20.01
N VAL A 121 -1.17 -0.61 20.91
CA VAL A 121 -1.12 -0.87 22.35
C VAL A 121 -2.52 -1.20 22.89
N GLN A 122 -3.54 -0.46 22.48
CA GLN A 122 -4.93 -0.77 22.86
C GLN A 122 -5.37 -2.16 22.38
N ASP A 123 -5.07 -2.51 21.13
CA ASP A 123 -5.40 -3.85 20.61
C ASP A 123 -4.69 -4.96 21.40
N LEU A 124 -3.47 -4.70 21.88
CA LEU A 124 -2.68 -5.61 22.71
C LEU A 124 -3.29 -5.78 24.12
N GLU A 125 -3.84 -4.71 24.69
CA GLU A 125 -4.54 -4.74 25.98
C GLU A 125 -5.88 -5.49 25.88
N ASP A 126 -6.58 -5.36 24.75
CA ASP A 126 -7.87 -5.98 24.49
C ASP A 126 -7.75 -7.45 24.00
N ALA A 127 -6.53 -7.89 23.69
CA ALA A 127 -6.28 -9.22 23.15
C ALA A 127 -6.48 -10.34 24.18
N GLU A 128 -7.17 -11.42 23.78
CA GLU A 128 -7.22 -12.64 24.58
C GLU A 128 -5.84 -13.33 24.67
N GLU A 129 -5.05 -13.23 23.59
CA GLU A 129 -3.70 -13.76 23.51
C GLU A 129 -2.72 -12.64 23.17
N PRO A 130 -1.57 -12.56 23.86
CA PRO A 130 -0.56 -11.55 23.57
C PRO A 130 0.02 -11.76 22.17
N PHE A 131 0.26 -10.65 21.47
CA PHE A 131 0.94 -10.66 20.18
C PHE A 131 2.01 -9.57 20.11
N GLU A 132 2.94 -9.73 19.17
CA GLU A 132 4.08 -8.84 18.99
C GLU A 132 4.01 -8.15 17.64
N ILE A 133 4.72 -7.03 17.50
CA ILE A 133 4.92 -6.39 16.20
C ILE A 133 5.71 -7.37 15.32
N SER A 134 5.06 -7.94 14.31
CA SER A 134 5.67 -8.97 13.46
C SER A 134 6.49 -8.38 12.32
N GLY A 135 7.50 -9.16 11.90
CA GLY A 135 8.25 -8.90 10.68
C GLY A 135 9.21 -7.73 10.79
N ASN A 136 9.60 -7.18 9.65
CA ASN A 136 10.47 -6.01 9.56
C ASN A 136 9.60 -4.74 9.52
N ALA A 137 8.84 -4.49 10.59
CA ALA A 137 8.08 -3.26 10.72
C ALA A 137 9.00 -2.10 11.12
N ASP A 138 8.77 -0.93 10.54
CA ASP A 138 9.47 0.30 10.89
C ASP A 138 8.65 1.07 11.93
N ILE A 139 9.28 1.50 13.03
CA ILE A 139 8.66 2.41 13.99
C ILE A 139 9.12 3.82 13.64
N GLU A 140 8.18 4.66 13.21
CA GLU A 140 8.43 6.04 12.76
C GLU A 140 7.55 7.01 13.57
N GLY A 141 8.14 7.66 14.57
CA GLY A 141 7.39 8.54 15.47
C GLY A 141 6.36 7.74 16.28
N ASP A 142 5.09 8.08 16.11
CA ASP A 142 3.96 7.43 16.77
C ASP A 142 3.28 6.37 15.89
N ASP A 143 3.87 6.00 14.75
CA ASP A 143 3.33 5.01 13.82
C ASP A 143 4.21 3.76 13.68
N ILE A 144 3.57 2.62 13.49
CA ILE A 144 4.18 1.36 13.07
C ILE A 144 3.84 1.13 11.60
N TRP A 145 4.84 0.88 10.78
CA TRP A 145 4.68 0.64 9.36
C TRP A 145 5.13 -0.76 8.96
N TRP A 146 4.22 -1.54 8.39
CA TRP A 146 4.52 -2.81 7.75
C TRP A 146 4.68 -2.63 6.26
N THR A 147 5.48 -3.49 5.65
CA THR A 147 5.82 -3.43 4.23
C THR A 147 5.89 -4.83 3.67
N TRP A 148 5.16 -5.08 2.59
CA TRP A 148 5.11 -6.38 1.93
C TRP A 148 5.31 -6.23 0.44
N ARG A 149 6.30 -6.96 -0.11
CA ARG A 149 6.40 -7.12 -1.56
C ARG A 149 5.50 -8.26 -1.99
N VAL A 150 4.61 -7.97 -2.93
CA VAL A 150 3.57 -8.90 -3.38
C VAL A 150 3.50 -8.92 -4.90
N PRO A 151 3.10 -10.03 -5.53
CA PRO A 151 2.77 -10.04 -6.94
C PRO A 151 1.60 -9.08 -7.21
N PHE A 152 1.54 -8.47 -8.40
CA PHE A 152 0.43 -7.58 -8.77
C PHE A 152 -0.96 -8.18 -8.51
N ALA A 153 -1.16 -9.45 -8.89
CA ALA A 153 -2.42 -10.16 -8.68
C ALA A 153 -2.78 -10.39 -7.19
N GLY A 154 -1.80 -10.32 -6.29
CA GLY A 154 -1.99 -10.53 -4.85
C GLY A 154 -2.16 -9.24 -4.04
N ALA A 155 -1.87 -8.07 -4.62
CA ALA A 155 -1.88 -6.80 -3.90
C ALA A 155 -3.25 -6.43 -3.33
N GLN A 156 -4.31 -6.72 -4.08
CA GLN A 156 -5.67 -6.43 -3.64
C GLN A 156 -6.07 -7.31 -2.44
N GLN A 157 -5.67 -8.58 -2.43
CA GLN A 157 -5.93 -9.48 -1.30
C GLN A 157 -5.23 -8.98 -0.04
N VAL A 158 -4.00 -8.45 -0.15
CA VAL A 158 -3.27 -7.87 0.99
C VAL A 158 -4.01 -6.66 1.53
N TYR A 159 -4.40 -5.73 0.64
CA TYR A 159 -5.22 -4.58 1.01
C TYR A 159 -6.47 -5.03 1.78
N ASN A 160 -7.31 -5.88 1.20
CA ASN A 160 -8.54 -6.35 1.83
C ASN A 160 -8.34 -7.12 3.15
N SER A 161 -7.23 -7.83 3.29
CA SER A 161 -6.91 -8.59 4.49
C SER A 161 -6.51 -7.70 5.66
N VAL A 162 -5.83 -6.59 5.36
CA VAL A 162 -5.17 -5.74 6.34
C VAL A 162 -5.95 -4.44 6.60
N ASP A 163 -6.82 -4.01 5.69
CA ASP A 163 -7.51 -2.70 5.73
C ASP A 163 -8.25 -2.43 7.05
N CYS A 164 -8.79 -3.47 7.69
CA CYS A 164 -9.44 -3.35 9.00
C CYS A 164 -8.45 -3.21 10.17
N GLY A 165 -7.14 -3.22 9.91
CA GLY A 165 -6.08 -3.11 10.91
C GLY A 165 -5.99 -4.31 11.85
N ASP A 166 -6.44 -5.48 11.41
CA ASP A 166 -6.53 -6.70 12.23
C ASP A 166 -5.15 -7.30 12.51
N PRO A 167 -4.69 -7.34 13.78
CA PRO A 167 -3.32 -7.78 14.11
C PRO A 167 -2.94 -9.16 13.57
N PRO A 168 -3.78 -10.22 13.64
CA PRO A 168 -3.47 -11.53 13.05
C PRO A 168 -3.20 -11.47 11.54
N MET A 169 -3.92 -10.62 10.80
CA MET A 169 -3.75 -10.47 9.36
C MET A 169 -2.46 -9.73 9.02
N ILE A 170 -2.16 -8.65 9.76
CA ILE A 170 -0.88 -7.94 9.68
C ILE A 170 0.28 -8.89 9.96
N GLN A 171 0.14 -9.77 10.95
CA GLN A 171 1.15 -10.75 11.35
C GLN A 171 1.28 -11.97 10.44
N LEU A 172 0.38 -12.15 9.48
CA LEU A 172 0.39 -13.32 8.61
C LEU A 172 1.36 -13.15 7.44
N TYR A 173 1.33 -12.00 6.77
CA TYR A 173 2.15 -11.73 5.58
C TYR A 173 3.67 -11.74 5.78
N PRO A 174 4.24 -11.31 6.92
CA PRO A 174 5.70 -11.31 7.11
C PRO A 174 6.26 -12.67 7.54
N ARG A 175 5.44 -13.72 7.71
CA ARG A 175 5.95 -15.00 8.22
C ARG A 175 6.84 -15.71 7.20
N PRO A 176 8.02 -16.24 7.60
CA PRO A 176 8.98 -16.83 6.68
C PRO A 176 8.42 -17.97 5.82
N GLU A 177 7.48 -18.77 6.34
CA GLU A 177 6.83 -19.86 5.62
C GLU A 177 5.98 -19.41 4.43
N PHE A 178 5.59 -18.13 4.39
CA PHE A 178 4.82 -17.53 3.29
C PHE A 178 5.66 -16.62 2.41
N LEU A 179 6.97 -16.51 2.65
CA LEU A 179 7.87 -15.74 1.80
C LEU A 179 8.53 -16.65 0.76
N GLY A 180 8.50 -16.21 -0.50
CA GLY A 180 9.31 -16.81 -1.55
C GLY A 180 10.80 -16.47 -1.42
N PRO A 181 11.67 -17.06 -2.27
CA PRO A 181 13.11 -16.85 -2.23
C PRO A 181 13.57 -15.38 -2.31
N ASP A 182 12.76 -14.50 -2.91
CA ASP A 182 13.06 -13.07 -3.10
C ASP A 182 12.28 -12.14 -2.16
N GLU A 183 11.83 -12.68 -1.01
CA GLU A 183 11.01 -12.00 0.01
C GLU A 183 9.65 -11.51 -0.53
N VAL A 184 9.18 -12.13 -1.61
CA VAL A 184 7.85 -11.89 -2.17
C VAL A 184 6.84 -12.76 -1.44
N ALA A 185 5.81 -12.16 -0.85
CA ALA A 185 4.77 -12.89 -0.13
C ALA A 185 3.94 -13.76 -1.07
N ASN A 186 3.76 -15.02 -0.69
CA ASN A 186 2.94 -16.01 -1.39
C ASN A 186 1.48 -15.85 -0.96
N VAL A 187 0.83 -14.86 -1.57
CA VAL A 187 -0.55 -14.47 -1.25
C VAL A 187 -1.55 -15.60 -1.51
N ASP A 188 -1.28 -16.52 -2.45
CA ASP A 188 -2.17 -17.65 -2.75
C ASP A 188 -2.22 -18.68 -1.61
N ILE A 189 -1.10 -18.90 -0.92
CA ILE A 189 -1.07 -19.77 0.26
C ILE A 189 -1.84 -19.11 1.40
N ILE A 190 -1.60 -17.81 1.63
CA ILE A 190 -2.29 -17.03 2.66
C ILE A 190 -3.80 -17.03 2.45
N ARG A 191 -4.26 -16.77 1.21
CA ARG A 191 -5.67 -16.77 0.84
C ARG A 191 -6.38 -18.09 1.17
N LYS A 192 -5.72 -19.23 0.98
CA LYS A 192 -6.28 -20.57 1.28
C LYS A 192 -6.39 -20.89 2.78
N MET A 193 -5.77 -20.10 3.65
CA MET A 193 -5.91 -20.26 5.10
C MET A 193 -7.03 -19.39 5.67
N ILE A 194 -7.32 -18.28 5.01
CA ILE A 194 -8.35 -17.31 5.43
C ILE A 194 -9.75 -17.75 4.94
N TYR A 195 -9.83 -18.42 3.78
CA TYR A 195 -11.07 -18.91 3.15
C TYR A 195 -11.04 -20.42 2.98
#